data_AF-A0A2M9ZJS1-F1
#
_entry.id   AF-A0A2M9ZJS1-F1
#
_cell.length_a   1.000
_cell.length_b   1.000
_cell.length_c   1.000
_cell.angle_alpha   90.00
_cell.angle_beta   90.00
_cell.angle_gamma   90.00
#
_symmetry.space_group_name_H-M   'P 1'
#
loop_
_entity.id
_entity.type
_entity.pdbx_description
1 polymer ?
#
loop_
_entity_poly.entity_id
_entity_poly.type
_entity_poly.pdbx_seq_one_letter_code
_entity_poly.pdbx_strand_id
1 'polypeptide(L)'
;MRYWFVLFLFTIYFVFSCGPQEEQFADGIKYLGGSNKKAEAQFESSGLNARDIAKYRLMKDLLQLKDGIEKKRPFILVSLSNSRITRSLQRAYKLSSEYKTNQAWVRSFENGKAWCDYDLLFKDKIVSYEIEPLQADQDKEWQTMRYVVYLRKEGQTGKLTFENSHVLVFKSECYIANGECGRFPIYAFTNHCPILSPEEGQYLKDL
;
A
#
# COMPACT_ATOMS: atom_id res chain seq x y z
N MET A 1 7.52 33.59 45.01
CA MET A 1 7.85 33.20 43.62
C MET A 1 8.63 31.89 43.61
N ARG A 2 7.96 30.72 43.55
CA ARG A 2 8.68 29.43 43.42
C ARG A 2 7.85 28.27 42.84
N TYR A 3 6.54 28.45 42.62
CA TYR A 3 5.64 27.39 42.11
C TYR A 3 5.04 27.68 40.73
N TRP A 4 5.37 28.80 40.09
CA TRP A 4 4.80 29.12 38.77
C TRP A 4 5.66 28.58 37.62
N PHE A 5 6.98 28.48 37.82
CA PHE A 5 7.92 27.96 36.81
C PHE A 5 7.82 26.45 36.56
N VAL A 6 7.34 25.68 37.55
CA VAL A 6 7.26 24.20 37.45
C VAL A 6 6.01 23.75 36.69
N LEU A 7 4.92 24.52 36.73
CA LEU A 7 3.71 24.24 35.95
C LEU A 7 3.90 24.55 34.45
N PHE A 8 4.73 25.54 34.12
CA PHE A 8 4.96 25.96 32.73
C PHE A 8 5.76 24.95 31.90
N LEU A 9 6.62 24.13 32.54
CA LEU A 9 7.40 23.09 31.86
C LEU A 9 6.58 21.81 31.57
N PHE A 10 5.58 21.50 32.40
CA PHE A 10 4.68 20.37 32.15
C PHE A 10 3.67 20.65 31.03
N THR A 11 3.33 21.93 30.80
CA THR A 11 2.45 22.31 29.69
C THR A 11 3.15 22.39 28.33
N ILE A 12 4.49 22.39 28.26
CA ILE A 12 5.22 22.46 26.97
C ILE A 12 5.51 21.06 26.42
N TYR A 13 5.55 20.01 27.26
CA TYR A 13 5.77 18.64 26.80
C TYR A 13 4.53 18.01 26.13
N PHE A 14 3.33 18.55 26.39
CA PHE A 14 2.06 18.02 25.84
C PHE A 14 1.58 18.69 24.54
N VAL A 15 2.31 19.68 24.01
CA VAL A 15 1.82 20.51 22.89
C VAL A 15 2.45 20.14 21.53
N PHE A 16 3.36 19.15 21.49
CA PHE A 16 4.06 18.77 20.25
C PHE A 16 3.80 17.35 19.73
N SER A 17 2.68 16.70 20.08
CA SER A 17 2.31 15.41 19.46
C SER A 17 0.87 15.39 18.91
N CYS A 18 0.56 16.27 17.96
CA CYS A 18 -0.66 16.11 17.19
C CYS A 18 -0.50 16.59 15.74
N GLY A 19 0.47 16.00 15.05
CA GLY A 19 0.50 15.95 13.60
C GLY A 19 0.95 14.55 13.17
N PRO A 20 0.52 14.05 12.00
CA PRO A 20 1.13 12.86 11.45
C PRO A 20 2.64 13.05 11.35
N GLN A 21 3.41 12.12 11.92
CA GLN A 21 4.86 12.13 11.87
C GLN A 21 5.28 11.47 10.56
N GLU A 22 5.58 12.30 9.57
CA GLU A 22 6.18 11.83 8.33
C GLU A 22 7.62 11.36 8.60
N GLU A 23 7.92 10.10 8.30
CA GLU A 23 9.27 9.55 8.35
C GLU A 23 9.76 9.19 6.95
N GLN A 24 10.94 9.67 6.55
CA GLN A 24 11.59 9.21 5.32
C GLN A 24 12.23 7.84 5.56
N PHE A 25 11.77 6.81 4.85
CA PHE A 25 12.35 5.47 4.94
C PHE A 25 13.52 5.25 3.97
N ALA A 26 13.40 5.75 2.75
CA ALA A 26 14.41 5.69 1.69
C ALA A 26 14.15 6.81 0.67
N ASP A 27 15.03 7.04 -0.31
CA ASP A 27 14.80 8.08 -1.33
C ASP A 27 13.43 7.91 -2.05
N GLY A 28 12.64 8.98 -2.02
CA GLY A 28 11.27 8.99 -2.52
C GLY A 28 10.25 8.17 -1.73
N ILE A 29 10.61 7.42 -0.68
CA ILE A 29 9.69 6.58 0.09
C ILE A 29 9.49 7.11 1.51
N LYS A 30 8.23 7.41 1.85
CA LYS A 30 7.83 8.01 3.12
C LYS A 30 6.83 7.13 3.85
N TYR A 31 6.82 7.21 5.17
CA TYR A 31 5.80 6.65 6.03
C TYR A 31 5.02 7.76 6.72
N LEU A 32 3.70 7.69 6.65
CA LEU A 32 2.78 8.66 7.22
C LEU A 32 2.31 8.20 8.60
N GLY A 33 3.19 8.27 9.61
CA GLY A 33 2.82 7.88 10.98
C GLY A 33 1.74 8.81 11.53
N GLY A 34 0.76 8.30 12.27
CA GLY A 34 -0.33 9.08 12.87
C GLY A 34 -1.39 9.58 11.88
N SER A 35 -1.28 9.28 10.58
CA SER A 35 -2.27 9.72 9.58
C SER A 35 -3.56 8.91 9.64
N ASN A 36 -3.47 7.63 10.03
CA ASN A 36 -4.59 6.74 10.30
C ASN A 36 -4.49 6.10 11.69
N LYS A 37 -4.80 6.90 12.73
CA LYS A 37 -4.75 6.47 14.14
C LYS A 37 -5.58 5.22 14.43
N LYS A 38 -6.70 5.05 13.73
CA LYS A 38 -7.56 3.87 13.88
C LYS A 38 -6.83 2.61 13.42
N ALA A 39 -6.18 2.66 12.25
CA ALA A 39 -5.39 1.54 11.77
C ALA A 39 -4.20 1.26 12.69
N GLU A 40 -3.46 2.27 13.12
CA GLU A 40 -2.32 2.08 14.05
C GLU A 40 -2.75 1.41 15.35
N ALA A 41 -3.88 1.84 15.94
CA ALA A 41 -4.45 1.17 17.10
C ALA A 41 -4.80 -0.30 16.83
N GLN A 42 -5.25 -0.66 15.62
CA GLN A 42 -5.49 -2.06 15.25
C GLN A 42 -4.18 -2.86 15.22
N PHE A 43 -3.13 -2.32 14.60
CA PHE A 43 -1.79 -2.94 14.63
C PHE A 43 -1.31 -3.16 16.07
N GLU A 44 -1.35 -2.12 16.90
CA GLU A 44 -0.94 -2.19 18.31
C GLU A 44 -1.75 -3.22 19.10
N SER A 45 -3.07 -3.24 18.93
CA SER A 45 -3.96 -4.21 19.60
C SER A 45 -3.66 -5.66 19.23
N SER A 46 -3.02 -5.88 18.08
CA SER A 46 -2.58 -7.17 17.60
C SER A 46 -1.11 -7.47 17.91
N GLY A 47 -0.48 -6.67 18.79
CA GLY A 47 0.92 -6.80 19.18
C GLY A 47 1.92 -6.42 18.08
N LEU A 48 1.48 -5.67 17.06
CA LEU A 48 2.29 -5.28 15.92
C LEU A 48 2.69 -3.79 15.98
N ASN A 49 3.80 -3.48 15.33
CA ASN A 49 4.20 -2.10 15.06
C ASN A 49 4.07 -1.83 13.55
N ALA A 50 3.10 -1.00 13.15
CA ALA A 50 2.82 -0.70 11.75
C ALA A 50 4.03 -0.09 11.02
N ARG A 51 4.71 0.85 11.67
CA ARG A 51 5.90 1.51 11.14
C ARG A 51 7.01 0.50 10.85
N ASP A 52 7.31 -0.38 11.80
CA ASP A 52 8.40 -1.35 11.65
C ASP A 52 8.09 -2.41 10.59
N ILE A 53 6.83 -2.87 10.50
CA ILE A 53 6.40 -3.78 9.44
C ILE A 53 6.52 -3.11 8.08
N ALA A 54 6.10 -1.85 7.96
CA ALA A 54 6.27 -1.09 6.73
C ALA A 54 7.75 -0.96 6.35
N LYS A 55 8.61 -0.61 7.31
CA LYS A 55 10.04 -0.37 7.09
C LYS A 55 10.84 -1.63 6.75
N TYR A 56 10.59 -2.74 7.44
CA TYR A 56 11.44 -3.93 7.33
C TYR A 56 10.84 -5.03 6.44
N ARG A 57 9.53 -5.02 6.20
CA ARG A 57 8.84 -6.05 5.41
C ARG A 57 8.28 -5.50 4.11
N LEU A 58 7.32 -4.55 4.17
CA LEU A 58 6.72 -3.97 2.96
C LEU A 58 7.75 -3.30 2.04
N MET A 59 8.77 -2.67 2.63
CA MET A 59 9.84 -1.97 1.89
C MET A 59 10.50 -2.84 0.82
N LYS A 60 10.63 -4.16 1.04
CA LYS A 60 11.24 -5.07 0.08
C LYS A 60 10.42 -5.13 -1.22
N ASP A 61 9.12 -5.35 -1.09
CA ASP A 61 8.18 -5.40 -2.22
C ASP A 61 8.03 -4.01 -2.87
N LEU A 62 8.04 -2.94 -2.08
CA LEU A 62 7.90 -1.57 -2.57
C LEU A 62 9.13 -1.08 -3.36
N LEU A 63 10.34 -1.39 -2.90
CA LEU A 63 11.57 -1.09 -3.64
C LEU A 63 11.61 -1.86 -4.97
N GLN A 64 11.15 -3.12 -4.98
CA GLN A 64 11.02 -3.89 -6.20
C GLN A 64 10.00 -3.26 -7.15
N LEU A 65 8.85 -2.79 -6.65
CA LEU A 65 7.87 -2.06 -7.46
C LEU A 65 8.47 -0.77 -8.04
N LYS A 66 9.17 0.03 -7.23
CA LYS A 66 9.83 1.28 -7.65
C LYS A 66 10.82 1.03 -8.79
N ASP A 67 11.71 0.03 -8.64
CA ASP A 67 12.63 -0.39 -9.71
C ASP A 67 11.87 -0.83 -10.97
N GLY A 68 10.77 -1.57 -10.78
CA GLY A 68 9.89 -2.02 -11.85
C GLY A 68 9.30 -0.87 -12.65
N ILE A 69 8.77 0.15 -11.97
CA ILE A 69 8.21 1.36 -12.59
C ILE A 69 9.30 2.15 -13.33
N GLU A 70 10.41 2.45 -12.66
CA GLU A 70 11.50 3.26 -13.22
C GLU A 70 12.14 2.62 -14.45
N LYS A 71 12.33 1.30 -14.43
CA LYS A 71 12.90 0.55 -15.56
C LYS A 71 11.86 0.07 -16.56
N LYS A 72 10.59 0.47 -16.41
CA LYS A 72 9.46 0.07 -17.27
C LYS A 72 9.37 -1.45 -17.46
N ARG A 73 9.42 -2.18 -16.36
CA ARG A 73 9.40 -3.66 -16.29
C ARG A 73 8.02 -4.16 -15.84
N PRO A 74 7.05 -4.31 -16.77
CA PRO A 74 5.69 -4.72 -16.44
C PRO A 74 5.59 -6.07 -15.75
N PHE A 75 6.53 -6.98 -16.02
CA PHE A 75 6.57 -8.30 -15.37
C PHE A 75 6.71 -8.20 -13.84
N ILE A 76 7.36 -7.16 -13.32
CA ILE A 76 7.51 -6.94 -11.87
C ILE A 76 6.16 -6.60 -11.25
N LEU A 77 5.37 -5.76 -11.91
CA LEU A 77 4.03 -5.41 -11.44
C LEU A 77 3.11 -6.63 -11.42
N VAL A 78 3.17 -7.45 -12.48
CA VAL A 78 2.41 -8.71 -12.55
C VAL A 78 2.86 -9.70 -11.47
N SER A 79 4.17 -9.81 -11.21
CA SER A 79 4.68 -10.75 -10.20
C SER A 79 4.37 -10.32 -8.77
N LEU A 80 4.35 -9.01 -8.51
CA LEU A 80 3.95 -8.42 -7.23
C LEU A 80 2.43 -8.40 -7.03
N SER A 81 1.64 -8.61 -8.07
CA SER A 81 0.18 -8.70 -7.95
C SER A 81 -0.26 -9.98 -7.25
N ASN A 82 -1.31 -9.88 -6.44
CA ASN A 82 -1.93 -11.05 -5.81
C ASN A 82 -2.61 -11.93 -6.88
N SER A 83 -2.59 -13.25 -6.68
CA SER A 83 -3.23 -14.24 -7.57
C SER A 83 -4.72 -13.96 -7.81
N ARG A 84 -5.42 -13.30 -6.88
CA ARG A 84 -6.81 -12.87 -7.07
C ARG A 84 -6.95 -11.95 -8.30
N ILE A 85 -6.04 -11.00 -8.50
CA ILE A 85 -6.06 -10.10 -9.66
C ILE A 85 -5.90 -10.91 -10.94
N THR A 86 -4.92 -11.83 -10.97
CA THR A 86 -4.72 -12.74 -12.10
C THR A 86 -5.97 -13.60 -12.38
N ARG A 87 -6.61 -14.16 -11.36
CA ARG A 87 -7.84 -14.96 -11.54
C ARG A 87 -9.01 -14.14 -12.06
N SER A 88 -9.15 -12.90 -11.60
CA SER A 88 -10.22 -12.03 -12.11
C SER A 88 -9.97 -11.63 -13.56
N LEU A 89 -8.73 -11.32 -13.93
CA LEU A 89 -8.33 -11.13 -15.34
C LEU A 89 -8.60 -12.39 -16.17
N GLN A 90 -8.21 -13.56 -15.66
CA GLN A 90 -8.44 -14.83 -16.35
C GLN A 90 -9.93 -15.03 -16.67
N ARG A 91 -10.82 -14.76 -15.70
CA ARG A 91 -12.28 -14.87 -15.87
C ARG A 91 -12.81 -13.83 -16.87
N ALA A 92 -12.42 -12.57 -16.72
CA ALA A 92 -12.87 -11.47 -17.56
C ALA A 92 -12.51 -11.69 -19.04
N TYR A 93 -11.30 -12.19 -19.29
CA TYR A 93 -10.77 -12.41 -20.65
C TYR A 93 -10.88 -13.88 -21.11
N LYS A 94 -11.55 -14.75 -20.33
CA LYS A 94 -11.79 -16.18 -20.64
C LYS A 94 -10.53 -16.95 -21.02
N LEU A 95 -9.44 -16.75 -20.28
CA LEU A 95 -8.15 -17.36 -20.58
C LEU A 95 -8.02 -18.76 -19.96
N SER A 96 -7.27 -19.63 -20.64
CA SER A 96 -7.22 -21.06 -20.30
C SER A 96 -6.43 -21.39 -19.02
N SER A 97 -5.63 -20.46 -18.49
CA SER A 97 -4.89 -20.65 -17.23
C SER A 97 -4.35 -19.33 -16.66
N GLU A 98 -4.03 -19.31 -15.37
CA GLU A 98 -3.34 -18.17 -14.72
C GLU A 98 -1.99 -17.87 -15.40
N TYR A 99 -1.23 -18.90 -15.80
CA TYR A 99 0.05 -18.72 -16.50
C TYR A 99 -0.12 -17.95 -17.82
N LYS A 100 -1.07 -18.36 -18.67
CA LYS A 100 -1.36 -17.64 -19.92
C LYS A 100 -1.88 -16.24 -19.65
N THR A 101 -2.62 -16.06 -18.56
CA THR A 101 -3.11 -14.74 -18.11
C THR A 101 -1.96 -13.82 -17.77
N ASN A 102 -0.99 -14.28 -16.97
CA ASN A 102 0.19 -13.48 -16.63
C ASN A 102 1.01 -13.11 -17.87
N GLN A 103 1.25 -14.06 -18.77
CA GLN A 103 1.99 -13.78 -20.02
C GLN A 103 1.28 -12.74 -20.90
N ALA A 104 -0.03 -12.90 -21.09
CA ALA A 104 -0.81 -12.00 -21.91
C ALA A 104 -0.96 -10.62 -21.24
N TRP A 105 -1.04 -10.56 -19.91
CA TRP A 105 -1.00 -9.31 -19.16
C TRP A 105 0.34 -8.59 -19.35
N VAL A 106 1.47 -9.28 -19.24
CA VAL A 106 2.79 -8.67 -19.52
C VAL A 106 2.86 -8.13 -20.95
N ARG A 107 2.46 -8.91 -21.95
CA ARG A 107 2.43 -8.49 -23.37
C ARG A 107 1.47 -7.33 -23.63
N SER A 108 0.44 -7.15 -22.81
CA SER A 108 -0.52 -6.05 -22.96
C SER A 108 0.15 -4.68 -22.78
N PHE A 109 1.19 -4.60 -21.94
CA PHE A 109 1.98 -3.39 -21.73
C PHE A 109 2.88 -3.06 -22.94
N GLU A 110 3.41 -4.07 -23.63
CA GLU A 110 4.21 -3.89 -24.85
C GLU A 110 3.37 -3.28 -25.98
N ASN A 111 2.09 -3.62 -26.03
CA ASN A 111 1.14 -3.13 -27.04
C ASN A 111 0.39 -1.86 -26.61
N GLY A 112 0.72 -1.28 -25.46
CA GLY A 112 0.07 -0.07 -24.94
C GLY A 112 -1.41 -0.22 -24.59
N LYS A 113 -1.90 -1.46 -24.38
CA LYS A 113 -3.29 -1.78 -24.04
C LYS A 113 -3.34 -2.60 -22.76
N ALA A 114 -2.91 -2.00 -21.65
CA ALA A 114 -2.98 -2.67 -20.36
C ALA A 114 -4.44 -3.02 -20.02
N TRP A 115 -4.63 -4.19 -19.40
CA TRP A 115 -5.97 -4.71 -19.08
C TRP A 115 -6.67 -3.96 -17.92
N CYS A 116 -5.94 -3.07 -17.26
CA CYS A 116 -6.37 -2.08 -16.28
C CYS A 116 -5.49 -0.84 -16.47
N ASP A 117 -5.79 0.28 -15.79
CA ASP A 117 -5.04 1.53 -15.86
C ASP A 117 -3.64 1.45 -15.20
N TYR A 118 -3.08 0.26 -15.06
CA TYR A 118 -1.71 0.03 -14.58
C TYR A 118 -0.65 0.63 -15.50
N ASP A 119 -0.99 0.90 -16.77
CA ASP A 119 -0.12 1.68 -17.66
C ASP A 119 0.12 3.10 -17.15
N LEU A 120 -0.80 3.67 -16.35
CA LEU A 120 -0.59 4.97 -15.70
C LEU A 120 0.65 4.98 -14.80
N LEU A 121 0.98 3.85 -14.16
CA LEU A 121 2.20 3.72 -13.36
C LEU A 121 3.49 3.89 -14.18
N PHE A 122 3.44 3.63 -15.49
CA PHE A 122 4.60 3.73 -16.39
C PHE A 122 4.57 4.99 -17.28
N LYS A 123 3.39 5.59 -17.45
CA LYS A 123 3.19 6.85 -18.18
C LYS A 123 3.55 8.04 -17.31
N ASP A 124 3.11 8.03 -16.05
CA ASP A 124 3.39 9.11 -15.13
C ASP A 124 4.77 8.95 -14.48
N LYS A 125 5.47 10.08 -14.28
CA LYS A 125 6.71 10.09 -13.51
C LYS A 125 6.38 10.08 -12.02
N ILE A 126 6.52 8.92 -11.38
CA ILE A 126 6.31 8.77 -9.94
C ILE A 126 7.56 9.25 -9.19
N VAL A 127 7.40 10.23 -8.31
CA VAL A 127 8.49 10.84 -7.54
C VAL A 127 8.45 10.52 -6.06
N SER A 128 7.30 10.06 -5.55
CA SER A 128 7.21 9.63 -4.15
C SER A 128 6.21 8.49 -3.94
N TYR A 129 6.48 7.66 -2.95
CA TYR A 129 5.65 6.57 -2.45
C TYR A 129 5.37 6.84 -0.97
N GLU A 130 4.13 7.17 -0.64
CA GLU A 130 3.72 7.55 0.71
C GLU A 130 2.91 6.41 1.32
N ILE A 131 3.45 5.76 2.34
CA ILE A 131 2.90 4.57 2.98
C ILE A 131 2.04 4.99 4.16
N GLU A 132 0.80 4.52 4.19
CA GLU A 132 -0.15 4.71 5.29
C GLU A 132 -0.66 3.34 5.78
N PRO A 133 -0.69 3.09 7.10
CA PRO A 133 -1.35 1.90 7.63
C PRO A 133 -2.85 1.96 7.33
N LEU A 134 -3.41 0.88 6.79
CA LEU A 134 -4.83 0.81 6.47
C LEU A 134 -5.61 -0.01 7.48
N GLN A 135 -5.13 -1.22 7.77
CA GLN A 135 -5.84 -2.15 8.62
C GLN A 135 -4.89 -3.24 9.14
N ALA A 136 -5.09 -3.64 10.39
CA ALA A 136 -4.66 -4.93 10.88
C ALA A 136 -5.87 -5.68 11.45
N ASP A 137 -5.92 -6.99 11.20
CA ASP A 137 -6.98 -7.85 11.69
C ASP A 137 -6.40 -9.22 12.05
N GLN A 138 -7.03 -9.90 12.99
CA GLN A 138 -6.62 -11.21 13.47
C GLN A 138 -7.84 -12.15 13.44
N ASP A 139 -7.73 -13.20 12.64
CA ASP A 139 -8.60 -14.37 12.72
C ASP A 139 -7.84 -15.49 13.44
N LYS A 140 -8.51 -16.61 13.76
CA LYS A 140 -8.01 -17.73 14.57
C LYS A 140 -6.54 -18.09 14.33
N GLU A 141 -6.18 -18.27 13.07
CA GLU A 141 -4.86 -18.75 12.65
C GLU A 141 -4.02 -17.70 11.94
N TRP A 142 -4.66 -16.61 11.49
CA TRP A 142 -4.06 -15.68 10.54
C TRP A 142 -4.18 -14.24 11.01
N GLN A 143 -3.06 -13.54 10.91
CA GLN A 143 -2.99 -12.10 11.11
C GLN A 143 -2.84 -11.42 9.75
N THR A 144 -3.83 -10.62 9.38
CA THR A 144 -3.86 -9.85 8.13
C THR A 144 -3.40 -8.42 8.37
N MET A 145 -2.50 -7.92 7.53
CA MET A 145 -2.06 -6.52 7.56
C MET A 145 -2.22 -5.90 6.19
N ARG A 146 -2.69 -4.65 6.15
CA ARG A 146 -2.85 -3.87 4.93
C ARG A 146 -2.24 -2.49 5.06
N TYR A 147 -1.60 -2.06 3.98
CA TYR A 147 -1.06 -0.72 3.82
C TYR A 147 -1.60 -0.13 2.52
N VAL A 148 -1.88 1.16 2.57
CA VAL A 148 -2.10 1.97 1.38
C VAL A 148 -0.77 2.62 1.01
N VAL A 149 -0.44 2.60 -0.27
CA VAL A 149 0.70 3.32 -0.82
C VAL A 149 0.17 4.29 -1.86
N TYR A 150 0.28 5.59 -1.56
CA TYR A 150 -0.03 6.67 -2.48
C TYR A 150 1.19 6.97 -3.33
N LEU A 151 1.02 7.02 -4.66
CA LEU A 151 2.10 7.29 -5.60
C LEU A 151 1.96 8.73 -6.09
N ARG A 152 2.89 9.59 -5.68
CA ARG A 152 2.95 11.00 -6.06
C ARG A 152 3.56 11.14 -7.44
N LYS A 153 2.84 11.83 -8.33
CA LYS A 153 3.36 12.21 -9.65
C LYS A 153 4.20 13.47 -9.57
N GLU A 154 5.16 13.61 -10.47
CA GLU A 154 5.89 14.86 -10.65
C GLU A 154 4.91 16.03 -10.89
N GLY A 155 5.15 17.17 -10.24
CA GLY A 155 4.27 18.34 -10.30
C GLY A 155 3.02 18.26 -9.42
N GLN A 156 2.74 17.12 -8.78
CA GLN A 156 1.59 16.99 -7.87
C GLN A 156 1.90 17.57 -6.48
N THR A 157 1.16 18.61 -6.10
CA THR A 157 1.29 19.29 -4.81
C THR A 157 0.13 18.98 -3.87
N GLY A 158 0.34 19.18 -2.55
CA GLY A 158 -0.69 18.96 -1.54
C GLY A 158 -0.81 17.51 -1.07
N LYS A 159 -1.79 17.27 -0.19
CA LYS A 159 -2.06 15.96 0.40
C LYS A 159 -2.62 14.99 -0.66
N LEU A 160 -2.08 13.77 -0.70
CA LEU A 160 -2.61 12.71 -1.55
C LEU A 160 -3.88 12.11 -0.92
N THR A 161 -4.80 11.75 -1.79
CA THR A 161 -6.10 11.15 -1.47
C THR A 161 -6.36 10.05 -2.48
N PHE A 162 -7.34 9.18 -2.20
CA PHE A 162 -7.74 8.11 -3.12
C PHE A 162 -8.23 8.65 -4.47
N GLU A 163 -8.78 9.86 -4.50
CA GLU A 163 -9.38 10.48 -5.69
C GLU A 163 -8.34 11.18 -6.58
N ASN A 164 -7.25 11.67 -6.00
CA ASN A 164 -6.28 12.51 -6.71
C ASN A 164 -4.94 11.83 -7.00
N SER A 165 -4.74 10.58 -6.59
CA SER A 165 -3.46 9.89 -6.71
C SER A 165 -3.61 8.44 -7.17
N HIS A 166 -2.52 7.85 -7.64
CA HIS A 166 -2.47 6.43 -7.90
C HIS A 166 -2.29 5.71 -6.57
N VAL A 167 -3.25 4.85 -6.20
CA VAL A 167 -3.25 4.23 -4.88
C VAL A 167 -3.24 2.72 -4.97
N LEU A 168 -2.20 2.12 -4.40
CA LEU A 168 -2.02 0.68 -4.33
C LEU A 168 -2.26 0.19 -2.90
N VAL A 169 -3.05 -0.86 -2.76
CA VAL A 169 -3.23 -1.56 -1.48
C VAL A 169 -2.33 -2.77 -1.46
N PHE A 170 -1.46 -2.85 -0.46
CA PHE A 170 -0.60 -3.98 -0.19
C PHE A 170 -1.17 -4.80 0.96
N LYS A 171 -1.21 -6.11 0.83
CA LYS A 171 -1.75 -7.02 1.87
C LYS A 171 -0.75 -8.13 2.18
N SER A 172 -0.49 -8.41 3.45
CA SER A 172 0.25 -9.59 3.89
C SER A 172 -0.57 -10.35 4.93
N GLU A 173 -0.34 -11.67 4.99
CA GLU A 173 -0.91 -12.57 5.99
C GLU A 173 0.24 -13.26 6.72
N CYS A 174 0.13 -13.36 8.05
CA CYS A 174 1.05 -14.08 8.92
C CYS A 174 0.32 -15.21 9.62
N TYR A 175 0.96 -16.38 9.72
CA TYR A 175 0.47 -17.47 10.55
C TYR A 175 0.82 -17.18 12.02
N ILE A 176 -0.17 -17.20 12.90
CA ILE A 176 0.00 -16.73 14.29
C ILE A 176 0.91 -17.66 15.09
N ALA A 177 0.82 -18.97 14.86
CA ALA A 177 1.51 -19.94 15.71
C ALA A 177 3.04 -19.88 15.59
N ASN A 178 3.58 -19.45 14.45
CA ASN A 178 5.02 -19.34 14.21
C ASN A 178 5.48 -17.95 13.77
N GLY A 179 4.56 -16.99 13.61
CA GLY A 179 4.85 -15.64 13.13
C GLY A 179 5.38 -15.60 11.68
N GLU A 180 5.27 -16.69 10.93
CA GLU A 180 5.72 -16.75 9.54
C GLU A 180 4.77 -15.93 8.68
N CYS A 181 5.34 -15.05 7.88
CA CYS A 181 4.55 -14.16 7.08
C CYS A 181 4.95 -14.18 5.62
N GLY A 182 3.94 -14.08 4.76
CA GLY A 182 4.15 -13.90 3.34
C GLY A 182 4.77 -12.54 2.98
N ARG A 183 5.10 -12.40 1.70
CA ARG A 183 5.35 -11.11 1.05
C ARG A 183 4.13 -10.17 1.16
N PHE A 184 4.29 -8.91 0.79
CA PHE A 184 3.20 -7.96 0.59
C PHE A 184 2.89 -7.82 -0.91
N PRO A 185 2.02 -8.67 -1.50
CA PRO A 185 1.54 -8.44 -2.86
C PRO A 185 0.62 -7.21 -2.93
N ILE A 186 0.56 -6.62 -4.13
CA ILE A 186 -0.46 -5.66 -4.52
C ILE A 186 -1.80 -6.41 -4.56
N TYR A 187 -2.68 -6.04 -3.64
CA TYR A 187 -4.01 -6.58 -3.48
C TYR A 187 -5.04 -5.83 -4.32
N ALA A 188 -4.86 -4.52 -4.50
CA ALA A 188 -5.73 -3.69 -5.31
C ALA A 188 -5.00 -2.47 -5.87
N PHE A 189 -5.48 -2.00 -7.02
CA PHE A 189 -5.22 -0.66 -7.54
C PHE A 189 -6.55 0.09 -7.57
N THR A 190 -6.79 0.91 -6.55
CA THR A 190 -8.10 1.52 -6.33
C THR A 190 -8.42 2.50 -7.45
N ASN A 191 -9.70 2.58 -7.85
CA ASN A 191 -10.21 3.44 -8.93
C ASN A 191 -9.68 3.18 -10.35
N HIS A 192 -8.68 2.29 -10.50
CA HIS A 192 -7.93 2.10 -11.74
C HIS A 192 -7.91 0.66 -12.26
N CYS A 193 -8.47 -0.29 -11.49
CA CYS A 193 -8.65 -1.66 -11.95
C CYS A 193 -10.01 -2.21 -11.51
N PRO A 194 -11.09 -1.96 -12.29
CA PRO A 194 -12.46 -2.37 -11.95
C PRO A 194 -12.72 -3.87 -12.15
N ILE A 195 -11.68 -4.69 -12.21
CA ILE A 195 -11.75 -6.14 -12.45
C ILE A 195 -12.03 -6.92 -11.16
N LEU A 196 -12.04 -6.22 -10.03
CA LEU A 196 -12.68 -6.70 -8.81
C LEU A 196 -14.21 -6.63 -8.98
N SER A 197 -14.95 -7.60 -8.45
CA SER A 197 -16.41 -7.60 -8.54
C SER A 197 -17.00 -6.30 -7.95
N PRO A 198 -18.22 -5.88 -8.31
CA PRO A 198 -18.84 -4.68 -7.75
C PRO A 198 -18.85 -4.66 -6.22
N GLU A 199 -19.06 -5.80 -5.57
CA GLU A 199 -19.00 -5.99 -4.11
C GLU A 199 -17.58 -5.76 -3.56
N GLU A 200 -16.55 -6.20 -4.28
CA GLU A 200 -15.14 -6.02 -3.92
C GLU A 200 -14.68 -4.57 -4.13
N GLY A 201 -15.20 -3.90 -5.17
CA GLY A 201 -14.98 -2.47 -5.41
C GLY A 201 -15.66 -1.59 -4.36
N GLN A 202 -16.84 -2.00 -3.87
CA GLN A 202 -17.54 -1.33 -2.78
C GLN A 202 -16.78 -1.48 -1.45
N TYR A 203 -16.35 -2.70 -1.11
CA TYR A 203 -15.54 -2.94 0.09
C TYR A 203 -14.23 -2.14 0.13
N LEU A 204 -13.57 -1.93 -1.02
CA LEU A 204 -12.37 -1.09 -1.10
C LEU A 204 -12.65 0.42 -0.98
N LYS A 205 -13.86 0.86 -1.34
CA LYS A 205 -14.30 2.26 -1.15
C LYS A 205 -14.77 2.53 0.28
N ASP A 206 -15.26 1.50 0.95
CA ASP A 206 -15.76 1.55 2.33
C ASP A 206 -14.64 1.31 3.38
N LEU A 207 -13.40 1.02 2.94
CA LEU A 207 -12.18 0.92 3.76
C LEU A 207 -11.52 2.29 3.97
#